data_AF-A0A1M3HBQ7-F1
#
_entry.id   AF-A0A1M3HBQ7-F1
#
_cell.length_a   1.000
_cell.length_b   1.000
_cell.length_c   1.000
_cell.angle_alpha   90.00
_cell.angle_beta   90.00
_cell.angle_gamma   90.00
#
_symmetry.space_group_name_H-M   'P 1'
#
loop_
_entity.id
_entity.type
_entity.pdbx_description
1 polymer ?
#
loop_
_entity_poly.entity_id
_entity_poly.type
_entity_poly.pdbx_seq_one_letter_code
_entity_poly.pdbx_strand_id
1 'polypeptide(L)' 'MIKNLFFTAALFVGLATCAQTGTAKLPFWDHKLSFEQRVDDLVKRLTLEEKVAQMLNHAPAGRRRSGTTIYFI' A
#
# COMPACT_ATOMS: atom_id res chain seq x y z
N MET A 1 26.31 5.57 37.62
CA MET A 1 26.10 6.40 36.41
C MET A 1 25.73 5.58 35.17
N ILE A 2 26.26 4.36 34.98
CA ILE A 2 25.93 3.45 33.87
C ILE A 2 24.44 3.03 33.77
N LYS A 3 23.75 2.92 34.91
CA LYS A 3 22.33 2.50 34.95
C LYS A 3 21.38 3.49 34.28
N ASN A 4 21.73 4.77 34.29
CA ASN A 4 20.97 5.84 33.63
C ASN A 4 21.22 5.84 32.11
N LEU A 5 22.40 5.40 31.67
CA LEU A 5 22.77 5.28 30.26
C LEU A 5 22.02 4.14 29.55
N PHE A 6 21.83 3.01 30.23
CA PHE A 6 20.97 1.93 29.72
C PHE A 6 19.51 2.36 29.62
N PHE A 7 19.04 3.18 30.57
CA PHE A 7 17.67 3.65 30.60
C PHE A 7 17.37 4.64 29.46
N THR A 8 18.30 5.54 29.15
CA THR A 8 18.16 6.47 28.02
C THR A 8 18.28 5.76 26.67
N ALA A 9 19.16 4.76 26.55
CA ALA A 9 19.28 3.95 25.33
C ALA A 9 18.00 3.14 25.05
N ALA A 10 17.38 2.56 26.08
CA ALA A 10 16.12 1.82 25.94
C ALA A 10 14.96 2.73 25.49
N LEU A 11 14.90 3.97 25.99
CA LEU A 11 13.89 4.95 25.59
C LEU A 11 14.03 5.34 24.11
N PHE A 12 15.27 5.48 23.63
CA PHE A 12 15.53 5.88 22.24
C PHE A 12 15.18 4.77 21.23
N VAL A 13 15.40 3.50 21.59
CA VAL A 13 15.03 2.34 20.77
C VAL A 13 13.51 2.18 20.68
N GLY A 14 12.78 2.38 21.78
CA GLY A 14 11.32 2.27 21.79
C GLY A 14 10.61 3.30 20.89
N LEU A 15 11.18 4.49 20.73
CA LEU A 15 10.65 5.53 19.83
C LEU A 15 10.83 5.16 18.34
N ALA A 16 11.89 4.43 17.98
CA ALA A 16 12.16 4.06 16.59
C ALA A 16 11.19 2.98 16.05
N THR A 17 10.65 2.12 16.91
CA THR A 17 9.75 1.03 16.52
C THR A 17 8.31 1.47 16.22
N CYS A 18 7.91 2.68 16.62
CA CYS A 18 6.56 3.20 16.40
C CYS A 18 6.32 3.74 14.97
N ALA A 19 7.37 3.88 14.15
CA ALA A 19 7.29 4.48 12.82
C ALA A 19 6.91 3.50 11.69
N GLN A 20 6.78 2.20 11.98
CA GLN A 20 6.40 1.17 11.01
C GLN A 20 4.88 0.91 11.01
N THR A 21 4.06 1.95 11.00
CA THR A 21 2.62 1.80 10.75
C THR A 21 2.35 1.71 9.26
N GLY A 22 2.44 0.46 8.78
CA GLY A 22 1.57 -0.18 7.79
C GLY A 22 1.26 0.56 6.50
N THR A 23 1.66 -0.05 5.37
CA THR A 23 1.04 0.12 4.05
C THR A 23 -0.45 0.42 4.20
N ALA A 24 -0.90 1.59 3.73
CA ALA A 24 -2.30 1.98 3.78
C ALA A 24 -3.16 0.79 3.32
N LYS A 25 -4.02 0.28 4.20
CA LYS A 25 -4.84 -0.90 3.90
C LYS A 25 -5.93 -0.47 2.91
N LEU A 26 -5.64 -0.58 1.62
CA LEU A 26 -6.55 -0.11 0.57
C LEU A 26 -7.82 -0.99 0.58
N PRO A 27 -9.02 -0.43 0.36
CA PRO A 27 -10.27 -1.17 0.39
C PRO A 27 -10.28 -2.40 -0.53
N PHE A 28 -9.63 -2.33 -1.70
CA PHE A 28 -9.51 -3.50 -2.58
C PHE A 28 -8.72 -4.69 -2.00
N TRP A 29 -7.96 -4.50 -0.91
CA TRP A 29 -7.31 -5.57 -0.13
C TRP A 29 -8.22 -6.17 0.96
N ASP A 30 -9.40 -5.61 1.21
CA ASP A 30 -10.31 -6.14 2.22
C ASP A 30 -11.15 -7.29 1.65
N HIS A 31 -10.86 -8.51 2.11
CA HIS A 31 -11.60 -9.73 1.74
C HIS A 31 -13.03 -9.77 2.30
N LYS A 32 -13.41 -8.84 3.19
CA LYS A 32 -14.78 -8.70 3.69
C LYS A 32 -15.69 -7.96 2.73
N LEU A 33 -15.14 -7.21 1.77
CA LEU A 33 -15.89 -6.51 0.73
C LEU A 33 -16.19 -7.45 -0.44
N SER A 34 -17.29 -7.19 -1.15
CA SER A 34 -17.62 -7.95 -2.36
C SER A 34 -16.57 -7.74 -3.44
N PHE A 35 -16.50 -8.66 -4.41
CA PHE A 35 -15.59 -8.53 -5.54
C PHE A 35 -15.82 -7.21 -6.30
N GLU A 36 -17.07 -6.85 -6.55
CA GLU A 36 -17.47 -5.64 -7.25
C GLU A 36 -17.02 -4.39 -6.51
N GLN A 37 -17.17 -4.35 -5.18
CA GLN A 37 -16.73 -3.22 -4.35
C GLN A 37 -15.21 -3.04 -4.40
N ARG A 38 -14.46 -4.14 -4.43
CA ARG A 38 -13.00 -4.12 -4.51
C ARG A 38 -12.51 -3.68 -5.89
N VAL A 39 -13.17 -4.14 -6.96
CA VAL A 39 -12.88 -3.73 -8.34
C VAL A 39 -13.24 -2.26 -8.55
N ASP A 40 -14.38 -1.80 -8.03
CA ASP A 40 -14.80 -0.40 -8.15
C ASP A 40 -13.80 0.56 -7.46
N ASP A 41 -13.33 0.23 -6.25
CA ASP A 41 -12.27 1.00 -5.58
C ASP A 41 -10.96 1.03 -6.40
N LEU A 42 -10.59 -0.11 -7.02
CA LEU A 42 -9.41 -0.21 -7.85
C LEU A 42 -9.52 0.65 -9.13
N VAL A 43 -10.65 0.57 -9.84
CA VAL A 43 -10.89 1.29 -11.10
C VAL A 43 -11.06 2.78 -10.85
N LYS A 44 -11.68 3.20 -9.74
CA LYS A 44 -11.82 4.63 -9.38
C LYS A 44 -10.47 5.33 -9.16
N ARG A 45 -9.44 4.58 -8.77
CA ARG A 45 -8.08 5.12 -8.51
C ARG A 45 -7.23 5.29 -9.76
N LEU A 46 -7.59 4.64 -10.87
CA LEU A 46 -6.88 4.74 -12.14
C LEU A 46 -7.24 6.05 -12.87
N THR A 47 -6.23 6.68 -13.47
CA THR A 47 -6.47 7.80 -14.41
C THR A 47 -7.10 7.30 -15.70
N LEU A 48 -7.65 8.20 -16.51
CA LEU A 48 -8.24 7.84 -17.81
C LEU A 48 -7.20 7.17 -18.73
N GLU A 49 -5.99 7.72 -18.80
CA GLU A 49 -4.89 7.16 -19.59
C GLU A 49 -4.51 5.75 -19.12
N GLU A 50 -4.46 5.53 -17.81
CA GLU A 50 -4.19 4.21 -17.24
C GLU A 50 -5.31 3.21 -17.57
N LYS A 51 -6.57 3.62 -17.53
CA LYS A 51 -7.71 2.77 -17.93
C LYS A 51 -7.66 2.39 -19.41
N VAL A 52 -7.31 3.34 -20.28
CA VAL A 52 -7.17 3.09 -21.73
C VAL A 52 -5.98 2.18 -22.01
N ALA A 53 -4.84 2.37 -21.33
CA ALA A 53 -3.67 1.51 -21.48
C ALA A 53 -3.95 0.05 -21.06
N GLN A 54 -4.92 -0.16 -20.16
CA GLN A 54 -5.38 -1.48 -19.74
C GLN A 54 -6.27 -2.19 -20.79
N MET A 55 -6.71 -1.50 -21.85
CA MET A 55 -7.49 -2.12 -22.93
C MET A 55 -6.64 -2.80 -24.02
N LEU A 56 -5.31 -2.74 -23.89
CA LEU A 56 -4.37 -3.37 -24.82
C LEU A 56 -4.14 -4.83 -24.41
N ASN A 57 -4.03 -5.74 -25.38
CA ASN A 57 -3.74 -7.17 -25.15
C ASN A 57 -2.42 -7.44 -24.40
N HIS A 58 -1.55 -6.43 -24.30
CA HIS A 58 -0.33 -6.44 -23.50
C HIS A 58 -0.31 -5.21 -22.59
N ALA A 59 -1.37 -5.05 -21.79
CA ALA A 59 -1.51 -3.93 -20.88
C ALA A 59 -0.29 -3.83 -19.96
N PRO A 60 0.46 -2.71 -19.98
CA PRO A 60 1.58 -2.54 -19.09
C PRO A 60 1.05 -2.52 -17.65
N ALA A 61 1.66 -3.30 -16.76
CA ALA A 61 1.29 -3.29 -15.36
C ALA A 61 1.48 -1.85 -14.82
N GLY A 62 0.38 -1.24 -14.37
CA GLY A 62 0.33 0.18 -14.01
C GLY A 62 1.38 0.51 -12.95
N ARG A 63 2.50 1.11 -13.36
CA ARG A 63 3.72 1.21 -12.52
C ARG A 63 3.89 2.54 -11.80
N ARG A 64 2.92 3.48 -11.87
CA ARG A 64 3.18 4.87 -11.50
C ARG A 64 2.52 5.39 -10.22
N ARG A 65 1.49 4.73 -9.65
CA ARG A 65 0.79 5.30 -8.47
C ARG A 65 0.47 4.38 -7.29
N SER A 66 0.17 3.09 -7.50
CA SER A 66 -0.41 2.27 -6.41
C SER A 66 0.58 1.41 -5.61
N GLY A 67 1.88 1.41 -5.95
CA GLY A 67 2.87 0.49 -5.35
C GLY A 67 2.51 -1.00 -5.48
N THR A 68 1.45 -1.32 -6.24
CA THR A 68 0.89 -2.65 -6.44
C THR A 68 0.90 -2.88 -7.95
N THR A 69 1.61 -3.91 -8.38
CA THR A 69 1.59 -4.35 -9.77
C THR A 69 0.27 -5.07 -10.02
N ILE A 70 -0.66 -4.40 -10.69
CA ILE A 70 -1.94 -5.00 -11.07
C ILE A 70 -1.75 -5.64 -12.44
N TYR A 71 -1.84 -6.98 -12.49
CA TYR A 71 -1.92 -7.75 -13.71
C TYR A 71 -3.39 -8.08 -13.96
N PHE A 72 -3.99 -7.45 -14.97
CA PHE A 72 -5.21 -7.98 -15.56
C PHE A 72 -4.77 -8.87 -16.73
N ILE A 73 -5.11 -10.15 -16.64
CA ILE A 73 -4.87 -11.20 -17.65
C ILE A 73 -5.81 -11.03 -18.84
#